data_AF-A0A9E7FYF9-F1
#
_entry.id   AF-A0A9E7FYF9-F1
#
_cell.length_a   1.000
_cell.length_b   1.000
_cell.length_c   1.000
_cell.angle_alpha   90.00
_cell.angle_beta   90.00
_cell.angle_gamma   90.00
#
_symmetry.space_group_name_H-M   'P 1'
#
loop_
_entity.id
_entity.type
_entity.pdbx_description
1 polymer ?
#
loop_
_entity_poly.entity_id
_entity_poly.type
_entity_poly.pdbx_seq_one_letter_code
_entity_poly.pdbx_strand_id
1 'polypeptide(L)' 'MTDNQNCGQCGKKCWFSQACCGGSCVNVMHDPKNCGGCNKRCKKGFLPVRDV' A
#
# COMPACT_ATOMS: atom_id res chain seq x y z
N MET A 1 -8.70 -4.49 13.45
CA MET A 1 -8.65 -3.05 13.10
C MET A 1 -7.97 -2.94 11.74
N THR A 2 -8.63 -2.36 10.75
CA THR A 2 -8.16 -2.31 9.35
C THR A 2 -8.28 -0.92 8.73
N ASP A 3 -8.57 0.09 9.54
CA ASP A 3 -8.55 1.47 9.10
C ASP A 3 -7.10 1.99 9.10
N ASN A 4 -6.87 3.09 8.38
CA ASN A 4 -5.52 3.62 8.16
C ASN A 4 -4.84 4.15 9.43
N GLN A 5 -5.58 4.34 10.53
CA GLN A 5 -5.08 4.81 11.83
C GLN A 5 -4.84 3.66 12.80
N ASN A 6 -5.42 2.48 12.56
CA ASN A 6 -5.31 1.31 13.42
C ASN A 6 -5.08 0.04 12.59
N CYS A 7 -4.01 0.00 11.81
CA CYS A 7 -3.77 -1.09 10.88
C CYS A 7 -3.14 -2.31 11.57
N GLY A 8 -3.96 -3.33 11.85
CA GLY A 8 -3.54 -4.57 12.52
C GLY A 8 -3.32 -4.43 14.03
N GLN A 9 -3.15 -3.20 14.52
CA GLN A 9 -3.06 -2.87 15.94
C GLN A 9 -3.58 -1.44 16.17
N CYS A 10 -4.11 -1.17 17.36
CA CYS A 10 -4.53 0.17 17.77
C CYS A 10 -3.35 1.15 17.70
N GLY A 11 -3.57 2.34 17.14
CA GLY A 11 -2.55 3.38 16.99
C GLY A 11 -1.50 3.13 15.91
N LYS A 12 -1.52 1.96 15.25
CA LYS A 12 -0.62 1.67 14.13
C LYS A 12 -1.13 2.34 12.86
N LYS A 13 -0.74 3.61 12.67
CA LYS A 13 -1.08 4.40 11.50
C LYS A 13 -0.18 4.04 10.31
N CYS A 14 -0.78 3.83 9.14
CA CYS A 14 -0.04 3.68 7.89
C CYS A 14 0.38 5.05 7.32
N TRP A 15 1.51 5.07 6.62
CA TRP A 15 1.99 6.30 6.00
C TRP A 15 1.11 6.76 4.85
N PHE A 16 1.27 8.00 4.39
CA PHE A 16 0.42 8.61 3.35
C PHE A 16 0.43 7.81 2.03
N SER A 17 1.56 7.20 1.68
CA SER A 17 1.71 6.34 0.48
C SER A 17 1.38 4.87 0.73
N GLN A 18 0.80 4.53 1.89
CA GLN A 18 0.46 3.17 2.28
C GLN A 18 -1.04 3.02 2.52
N ALA A 19 -1.53 1.81 2.26
CA ALA A 19 -2.89 1.40 2.64
C ALA A 19 -2.81 0.27 3.65
N CYS A 20 -3.79 0.21 4.56
CA CYS A 20 -3.93 -0.92 5.45
C CYS A 20 -4.51 -2.14 4.71
N CYS A 21 -3.68 -3.14 4.45
CA CYS A 21 -4.04 -4.38 3.78
C CYS A 21 -3.94 -5.55 4.76
N GLY A 22 -5.07 -6.09 5.20
CA GLY A 22 -5.11 -7.26 6.08
C GLY A 22 -4.39 -7.06 7.42
N GLY A 23 -4.32 -5.82 7.93
CA GLY A 23 -3.61 -5.48 9.16
C GLY A 23 -2.13 -5.14 9.00
N SER A 24 -1.65 -5.03 7.76
CA SER A 24 -0.31 -4.57 7.44
C SER A 24 -0.35 -3.34 6.53
N CYS A 25 0.52 -2.37 6.79
CA CYS A 25 0.65 -1.21 5.92
C CYS A 25 1.45 -1.59 4.68
N VAL A 26 0.83 -1.47 3.51
CA VAL A 26 1.43 -1.84 2.23
C VAL A 26 1.57 -0.60 1.37
N ASN A 27 2.72 -0.44 0.71
CA ASN A 27 3.01 0.72 -0.13
C ASN A 27 2.22 0.63 -1.43
N VAL A 28 1.26 1.52 -1.63
CA VAL A 28 0.38 1.49 -2.80
C VAL A 28 0.92 2.29 -4.00
N MET A 29 2.07 2.94 -3.84
CA MET A 29 2.72 3.75 -4.87
C MET A 29 3.83 3.00 -5.59
N HIS A 30 4.52 2.09 -4.89
CA HIS A 30 5.71 1.40 -5.41
C HIS A 30 5.57 -0.12 -5.47
N ASP A 31 4.55 -0.70 -4.82
CA ASP A 31 4.36 -2.15 -4.87
C ASP A 31 3.62 -2.55 -6.18
N PRO A 32 4.26 -3.31 -7.08
CA PRO A 32 3.66 -3.77 -8.33
C PRO A 32 2.36 -4.58 -8.13
N LYS A 33 2.15 -5.13 -6.94
CA LYS A 33 1.00 -5.96 -6.58
C LYS A 33 -0.06 -5.20 -5.78
N ASN A 34 0.18 -3.95 -5.38
CA ASN A 34 -0.72 -3.15 -4.53
C ASN A 34 -0.93 -1.70 -5.03
N CYS A 35 -0.86 -1.46 -6.34
CA CYS A 35 -1.03 -0.13 -6.93
C CYS A 35 -2.38 0.53 -6.62
N GLY A 36 -2.35 1.69 -5.95
CA GLY A 36 -3.53 2.45 -5.55
C GLY A 36 -4.47 1.70 -4.58
N GLY A 37 -4.03 0.56 -4.02
CA GLY A 37 -4.82 -0.22 -3.08
C GLY A 37 -4.39 -1.68 -2.98
N CYS A 38 -4.87 -2.35 -1.94
CA CYS A 38 -4.53 -3.74 -1.65
C CYS A 38 -4.91 -4.71 -2.78
N ASN A 39 -4.01 -5.64 -3.09
CA ASN A 39 -4.17 -6.69 -4.10
C ASN A 39 -4.50 -6.16 -5.52
N LYS A 40 -4.10 -4.92 -5.83
CA LYS A 40 -4.25 -4.31 -7.14
C LYS A 40 -2.93 -4.36 -7.90
N ARG A 41 -2.87 -5.17 -8.95
CA ARG A 41 -1.70 -5.15 -9.85
C ARG A 41 -1.62 -3.82 -10.58
N CYS A 42 -0.42 -3.26 -10.68
CA CYS A 42 -0.18 -2.05 -11.46
C CYS A 42 -0.48 -2.30 -12.95
N LYS A 43 -1.03 -1.29 -13.62
CA LYS A 43 -1.03 -1.27 -15.09
C LYS A 43 0.43 -1.18 -15.57
N LYS A 44 0.74 -1.85 -16.69
CA LYS A 44 2.05 -1.70 -17.36
C LYS A 44 2.33 -0.20 -17.56
N GLY A 45 3.45 0.29 -17.02
CA GLY A 45 3.86 1.70 -17.08
C GLY A 45 3.54 2.56 -15.85
N PHE A 46 2.88 2.03 -14.81
CA PHE A 46 2.53 2.81 -13.61
C PHE A 46 3.56 2.70 -12.46
N LEU A 47 4.61 1.89 -12.60
CA LEU A 47 5.69 1.90 -11.62
C LEU A 47 6.54 3.15 -11.87
N PRO A 48 6.80 3.99 -10.84
CA PRO A 48 7.78 5.06 -10.97
C PRO A 48 9.16 4.41 -11.13
N VAL A 49 9.59 4.33 -12.38
CA VAL A 49 10.98 4.21 -12.84
C VAL A 49 11.90 3.39 -11.93
N ARG A 50 11.97 2.08 -12.16
CA ARG A 50 13.15 1.27 -11.78
C ARG A 50 13.76 0.56 -12.99
N ASP A 51 13.69 1.20 -14.14
CA ASP A 51 14.60 0.90 -15.26
C ASP A 51 15.78 1.88 -15.12
N VAL A 52 16.76 1.50 -14.31
CA VAL A 52 18.16 1.90 -14.49
C VAL A 52 18.86 0.75 -15.21
#